data_AF-A0A497J5D2-F1
#
_entry.id   AF-A0A497J5D2-F1
#
_cell.length_a   1.000
_cell.length_b   1.000
_cell.length_c   1.000
_cell.angle_alpha   90.00
_cell.angle_beta   90.00
_cell.angle_gamma   90.00
#
_symmetry.space_group_name_H-M   'P 1'
#
loop_
_entity.id
_entity.type
_entity.pdbx_description
1 polymer ?
#
loop_
_entity_poly.entity_id
_entity_poly.type
_entity_poly.pdbx_seq_one_letter_code
_entity_poly.pdbx_strand_id
1 'polypeptide(L)' 'MSDQKILIGERVLTREELFREAEEFRKERARFSLEEKIRILVEMQKLAQSFGGKRDVIVWEI' A
#
# COMPACT_ATOMS: atom_id res chain seq x y z
N MET A 1 18.63 -3.73 18.92
CA MET A 1 18.18 -4.07 17.56
C MET A 1 18.01 -2.75 16.82
N SER A 2 18.51 -2.62 15.59
CA SER A 2 18.54 -1.33 14.88
C SER A 2 17.11 -0.82 14.64
N ASP A 3 16.81 0.41 15.07
CA ASP A 3 15.58 1.14 14.75
C ASP A 3 15.53 1.45 13.25
N GLN A 4 15.26 0.44 12.42
CA GLN A 4 15.11 0.62 10.98
C GLN A 4 13.89 1.51 10.73
N LYS A 5 14.16 2.74 10.32
CA LYS A 5 13.17 3.71 9.88
C LYS A 5 12.89 3.49 8.40
N ILE A 6 11.61 3.40 8.06
CA ILE A 6 11.07 3.16 6.71
C ILE A 6 10.43 4.48 6.27
N LEU A 7 10.89 5.03 5.15
CA LEU A 7 10.30 6.22 4.54
C LEU A 7 9.26 5.79 3.51
N ILE A 8 8.01 6.21 3.71
CA ILE A 8 6.86 5.96 2.84
C ILE A 8 6.29 7.34 2.52
N GLY A 9 6.64 7.89 1.35
CA GLY A 9 6.27 9.27 0.99
C GLY A 9 6.99 10.28 1.88
N GLU A 10 6.23 11.13 2.55
CA GLU A 10 6.73 12.06 3.57
C GLU A 10 6.72 11.46 4.99
N ARG A 11 6.22 10.23 5.18
CA ARG A 11 6.05 9.59 6.49
C ARG A 11 7.26 8.72 6.83
N VAL A 12 7.85 8.95 7.99
CA VAL A 12 8.89 8.08 8.57
C VAL A 12 8.25 7.17 9.60
N LEU A 13 8.29 5.86 9.37
CA LEU A 13 7.70 4.84 10.24
C LEU A 13 8.78 3.89 10.75
N THR A 14 8.63 3.42 11.98
CA THR A 14 9.34 2.23 12.46
C THR A 14 8.72 0.98 11.84
N ARG A 15 9.49 -0.12 11.86
CA ARG A 15 8.99 -1.43 11.44
C ARG A 15 7.71 -1.83 12.18
N GLU A 16 7.65 -1.59 13.48
CA GLU A 16 6.49 -1.96 14.32
C GLU A 16 5.25 -1.14 13.98
N GLU A 17 5.40 0.16 13.73
CA GLU A 17 4.30 1.02 13.28
C GLU A 17 3.76 0.57 11.92
N LEU A 18 4.64 0.24 10.97
CA LEU A 18 4.24 -0.26 9.67
C LEU A 18 3.39 -1.54 9.77
N PHE A 19 3.80 -2.50 10.60
CA PHE A 19 3.05 -3.75 10.80
C PHE A 19 1.72 -3.51 11.52
N ARG A 20 1.66 -2.57 12.46
CA ARG A 20 0.42 -2.21 13.15
C ARG A 20 -0.59 -1.59 12.18
N GLU A 21 -0.16 -0.63 11.37
CA GLU A 21 -1.01 -0.02 10.35
C GLU A 21 -1.50 -1.07 9.34
N ALA A 22 -0.62 -1.98 8.90
CA ALA A 22 -1.00 -3.06 7.99
C ALA A 22 -2.11 -3.96 8.57
N GLU A 23 -2.10 -4.21 9.87
CA GLU A 23 -3.13 -4.99 10.56
C GLU A 23 -4.46 -4.22 10.68
N GLU A 24 -4.42 -2.93 10.95
CA GLU A 24 -5.62 -2.07 10.94
C GLU A 24 -6.24 -2.01 9.54
N PHE A 25 -5.43 -1.79 8.51
CA PHE A 25 -5.86 -1.83 7.11
C PHE A 25 -6.46 -3.17 6.69
N ARG A 26 -6.01 -4.30 7.27
CA ARG A 26 -6.62 -5.61 7.02
C ARG A 26 -8.01 -5.70 7.61
N LYS A 27 -8.19 -5.24 8.86
CA LYS A 27 -9.49 -5.22 9.54
C LYS A 27 -10.50 -4.33 8.83
N GLU A 28 -10.07 -3.18 8.33
CA GLU A 28 -10.93 -2.28 7.57
C GLU A 28 -11.33 -2.88 6.21
N ARG A 29 -10.38 -3.42 5.45
CA ARG A 29 -10.67 -4.09 4.17
C ARG A 29 -11.58 -5.30 4.31
N ALA A 30 -11.53 -5.99 5.45
CA ALA A 30 -12.44 -7.11 5.72
C ALA A 30 -13.91 -6.66 5.72
N ARG A 31 -14.19 -5.40 6.10
CA ARG A 31 -15.54 -4.83 6.16
C ARG A 31 -16.14 -4.49 4.79
N PHE A 32 -15.32 -4.40 3.74
CA PHE A 32 -15.82 -4.10 2.40
C PHE A 32 -16.62 -5.28 1.81
N SER A 33 -17.69 -4.93 1.11
CA SER A 33 -18.44 -5.85 0.26
C SER A 33 -17.58 -6.38 -0.89
N LEU A 34 -18.03 -7.46 -1.54
CA LEU A 34 -17.35 -8.03 -2.70
C LEU A 34 -17.23 -7.01 -3.85
N GLU A 35 -18.30 -6.27 -4.13
CA GLU A 35 -18.32 -5.24 -5.18
C GLU A 35 -17.32 -4.13 -4.91
N GLU A 36 -17.24 -3.65 -3.67
CA GLU A 36 -16.25 -2.65 -3.25
C GLU A 36 -14.81 -3.16 -3.43
N LYS A 37 -14.55 -4.42 -3.05
CA LYS A 37 -13.24 -5.05 -3.24
C LYS A 37 -12.87 -5.14 -4.73
N ILE A 38 -13.81 -5.54 -5.58
CA ILE A 38 -13.59 -5.60 -7.04
C ILE A 38 -13.29 -4.21 -7.60
N ARG A 39 -14.06 -3.20 -7.20
CA ARG A 39 -13.84 -1.81 -7.63
C ARG A 39 -12.46 -1.30 -7.22
N ILE A 40 -12.06 -1.52 -5.97
CA ILE A 40 -10.72 -1.15 -5.49
C ILE A 40 -9.63 -1.85 -6.30
N LEU A 41 -9.77 -3.15 -6.56
CA LEU A 41 -8.80 -3.92 -7.36
C LEU A 41 -8.67 -3.37 -8.78
N VAL A 42 -9.78 -3.03 -9.42
CA VAL A 42 -9.77 -2.45 -10.78
C VAL A 42 -9.06 -1.10 -10.79
N GLU A 43 -9.31 -0.23 -9.82
CA GLU A 43 -8.61 1.06 -9.72
C GLU A 43 -7.11 0.89 -9.47
N MET A 44 -6.72 -0.05 -8.61
CA MET A 44 -5.30 -0.39 -8.39
C MET A 44 -4.64 -0.90 -9.67
N GLN A 45 -5.33 -1.70 -10.48
CA GLN A 45 -4.82 -2.19 -11.76
C GLN A 45 -4.66 -1.07 -12.79
N LYS A 46 -5.59 -0.12 -12.86
CA LYS A 46 -5.47 1.07 -13.72
C LYS A 46 -4.27 1.94 -13.31
N LEU A 47 -4.06 2.14 -12.01
CA LEU A 47 -2.89 2.84 -11.49
C LEU A 47 -1.59 2.07 -11.83
N ALA A 48 -1.58 0.75 -11.64
CA ALA A 48 -0.43 -0.07 -12.01
C ALA A 48 -0.14 -0.02 -13.52
N GLN A 49 -1.19 0.09 -14.36
CA GLN A 49 -1.05 0.26 -15.81
C GLN A 49 -0.44 1.63 -16.17
N SER A 50 -0.78 2.70 -15.43
CA SER A 50 -0.21 4.04 -15.66
C SER A 50 1.26 4.15 -15.27
N PHE A 51 1.80 3.21 -14.48
CA PHE A 51 3.23 3.12 -14.16
C PHE A 51 4.13 2.73 -15.35
N GLY A 52 3.58 2.46 -16.53
CA GLY A 52 4.26 2.68 -17.81
C GLY A 52 5.65 2.03 -17.98
N GLY A 53 5.67 0.72 -18.29
CA GLY A 53 6.77 0.06 -19.03
C GLY A 53 8.12 -0.15 -18.32
N LYS A 54 8.42 0.56 -17.23
CA LYS A 54 9.64 0.33 -16.43
C LYS A 54 9.41 -0.83 -15.47
N ARG A 55 9.63 -2.06 -15.97
CA ARG A 55 9.55 -3.31 -15.19
C ARG A 55 10.48 -3.34 -13.96
N ASP A 56 11.42 -2.41 -13.90
CA ASP A 56 12.52 -2.40 -12.93
C ASP A 56 12.32 -1.37 -11.81
N VAL A 57 11.24 -0.56 -11.87
CA VAL A 57 11.02 0.53 -10.91
C VAL A 57 9.58 0.50 -10.40
N ILE A 58 9.41 0.08 -9.13
CA ILE A 58 8.20 0.35 -8.36
C ILE A 58 8.33 1.80 -7.87
N VAL A 59 7.83 2.76 -8.64
CA VAL A 59 7.69 4.13 -8.14
C VAL A 59 6.41 4.18 -7.31
N TRP A 60 6.59 4.16 -5.99
CA TRP A 60 5.53 4.49 -5.05
C TRP A 60 5.60 5.99 -4.79
N GLU A 61 5.03 6.80 -5.70
CA GLU A 61 4.77 8.21 -5.39
C GLU A 61 3.61 8.24 -4.38
N ILE A 62 3.84 8.91 -3.26
CA ILE A 62 2.82 9.26 -2.27
C ILE A 62 2.55 10.74 -2.41
#